data_AF-A0A6N6M8H1-F1
#
_entry.id   AF-A0A6N6M8H1-F1
#
_cell.length_a   1.000
_cell.length_b   1.000
_cell.length_c   1.000
_cell.angle_alpha   90.00
_cell.angle_beta   90.00
_cell.angle_gamma   90.00
#
_symmetry.space_group_name_H-M   'P 1'
#
loop_
_entity.id
_entity.type
_entity.pdbx_description
1 polymer ?
#
loop_
_entity_poly.entity_id
_entity_poly.type
_entity_poly.pdbx_seq_one_letter_code
_entity_poly.pdbx_strand_id
1 'polypeptide(L)'
;MKDISKIFYFGLLISLSNCGIGEWDVELYQQRIPNSSKVIYEYDAWGGRDSHTSGIVLMDSIEKFKVNSSRKLPISYFSALPNKNRIKSIELKKAVNNDEITLDKIDSKKLNNSGIDIVVDYYEKYSGYSNAACLLNKYEFESFKETNDSLFIYGLDEKFGKNLKDKNSVSFQKGNIKLITDENGKIFRVVIKELFKDNATKFKYKKGTAEITEKITDSPVICFRVYYFLPKKEIYESEFSDYGIYKRVK
;
A
#
# COMPACT_ATOMS: atom_id res chain seq x y z
N MET A 1 -10.64 -28.04 -62.33
CA MET A 1 -11.24 -27.02 -61.45
C MET A 1 -11.69 -27.70 -60.15
N LYS A 2 -10.84 -28.38 -59.38
CA LYS A 2 -9.74 -27.93 -58.49
C LYS A 2 -10.19 -26.87 -57.46
N ASP A 3 -10.89 -27.37 -56.43
CA ASP A 3 -10.78 -27.03 -55.00
C ASP A 3 -10.29 -25.62 -54.63
N ILE A 4 -11.08 -24.59 -54.91
CA ILE A 4 -10.86 -23.24 -54.35
C ILE A 4 -11.74 -23.00 -53.10
N SER A 5 -12.73 -23.86 -52.83
CA SER A 5 -13.67 -23.68 -51.71
C SER A 5 -13.16 -24.13 -50.34
N LYS A 6 -12.02 -24.86 -50.26
CA LYS A 6 -11.46 -25.33 -48.98
C LYS A 6 -10.37 -24.42 -48.39
N ILE A 7 -9.89 -23.43 -49.13
CA ILE A 7 -8.84 -22.50 -48.65
C ILE A 7 -9.45 -21.33 -47.85
N PHE A 8 -10.74 -21.05 -48.02
CA PHE A 8 -11.40 -19.93 -47.32
C PHE A 8 -11.76 -20.22 -45.85
N TYR A 9 -11.79 -21.49 -45.43
CA TYR A 9 -12.11 -21.87 -44.04
C TYR A 9 -10.90 -21.94 -43.11
N PHE A 10 -9.67 -21.97 -43.65
CA PHE A 10 -8.46 -21.98 -42.82
C PHE A 10 -7.95 -20.55 -42.49
N GLY A 11 -8.33 -19.55 -43.29
CA GLY A 11 -8.03 -18.14 -43.01
C GLY A 11 -8.91 -17.49 -41.92
N LEU A 12 -10.07 -18.08 -41.61
CA LEU A 12 -10.99 -17.59 -40.57
C LEU A 12 -10.72 -18.20 -39.18
N LEU A 13 -9.86 -19.22 -39.08
CA LEU A 13 -9.45 -19.83 -37.81
C LEU A 13 -8.20 -19.15 -37.20
N ILE A 14 -7.53 -18.27 -37.93
CA ILE A 14 -6.36 -17.51 -37.46
C ILE A 14 -6.76 -16.10 -36.95
N SER A 15 -8.02 -15.69 -37.13
CA SER A 15 -8.55 -14.43 -36.56
C SER A 15 -9.19 -14.58 -35.17
N LEU A 16 -9.24 -15.80 -34.61
CA LEU A 16 -9.78 -16.07 -33.27
C LEU A 16 -8.74 -16.59 -32.27
N SER A 17 -7.47 -16.75 -32.67
CA SER A 17 -6.36 -16.85 -31.72
C SER A 17 -6.04 -15.44 -31.19
N ASN A 18 -6.88 -15.01 -30.27
CA ASN A 18 -6.46 -14.34 -29.05
C ASN A 18 -5.40 -13.24 -29.30
N CYS A 19 -5.85 -12.08 -29.78
CA CYS A 19 -5.23 -10.82 -29.38
C CYS A 19 -5.44 -10.70 -27.86
N GLY A 20 -4.65 -11.47 -27.10
CA GLY A 20 -4.50 -11.34 -25.68
C GLY A 20 -3.92 -9.95 -25.44
N ILE A 21 -4.81 -9.01 -25.15
CA ILE A 21 -4.53 -7.94 -24.21
C ILE A 21 -3.83 -8.65 -23.04
N GLY A 22 -2.51 -8.45 -22.91
CA GLY A 22 -1.63 -9.34 -22.17
C GLY A 22 -2.16 -9.71 -20.79
N GLU A 23 -1.94 -10.97 -20.39
CA GLU A 23 -2.25 -11.41 -19.04
C GLU A 23 -1.57 -10.47 -18.04
N TRP A 24 -2.35 -9.96 -17.08
CA TRP A 24 -1.81 -9.16 -16.00
C TRP A 24 -1.19 -10.09 -14.98
N ASP A 25 0.07 -9.85 -14.63
CA ASP A 25 0.66 -10.38 -13.41
C ASP A 25 0.16 -9.50 -12.25
N VAL A 26 -0.57 -10.09 -11.31
CA VAL A 26 -1.27 -9.36 -10.25
C VAL A 26 -0.84 -9.88 -8.89
N GLU A 27 -0.20 -9.01 -8.12
CA GLU A 27 -0.10 -9.16 -6.67
C GLU A 27 -1.35 -8.58 -6.02
N LEU A 28 -2.18 -9.43 -5.43
CA LEU A 28 -3.42 -9.04 -4.78
C LEU A 28 -3.36 -9.34 -3.28
N TYR A 29 -3.64 -8.34 -2.47
CA TYR A 29 -3.73 -8.46 -1.02
C TYR A 29 -5.10 -8.04 -0.53
N GLN A 30 -5.67 -8.79 0.41
CA GLN A 30 -7.00 -8.53 0.97
C GLN A 30 -6.94 -8.25 2.47
N GLN A 31 -7.79 -7.33 2.93
CA GLN A 31 -8.18 -7.22 4.34
C GLN A 31 -9.71 -7.18 4.44
N ARG A 32 -10.26 -7.92 5.40
CA ARG A 32 -11.71 -7.92 5.66
C ARG A 32 -12.09 -6.76 6.54
N ILE A 33 -13.30 -6.23 6.32
CA ILE A 33 -13.94 -5.26 7.20
C ILE A 33 -14.88 -6.03 8.15
N PRO A 34 -14.74 -5.89 9.48
CA PRO A 34 -15.62 -6.57 10.42
C PRO A 34 -17.11 -6.28 10.15
N ASN A 35 -17.93 -7.32 10.17
CA ASN A 35 -19.39 -7.24 9.97
C ASN A 35 -19.82 -6.59 8.65
N SER A 36 -19.06 -6.80 7.58
CA SER A 36 -19.33 -6.28 6.23
C SER A 36 -19.20 -7.39 5.19
N SER A 37 -20.02 -7.34 4.13
CA SER A 37 -19.79 -8.14 2.91
C SER A 37 -18.66 -7.56 2.05
N LYS A 38 -18.18 -6.36 2.39
CA LYS A 38 -17.15 -5.65 1.63
C LYS A 38 -15.75 -5.99 2.11
N VAL A 39 -14.84 -6.11 1.15
CA VAL A 39 -13.43 -6.40 1.36
C VAL A 39 -12.61 -5.30 0.69
N ILE A 40 -11.51 -4.92 1.34
CA ILE A 40 -10.55 -3.97 0.79
C ILE A 40 -9.43 -4.78 0.16
N TYR A 41 -9.15 -4.51 -1.11
CA TYR A 41 -8.00 -5.06 -1.80
C TYR A 41 -6.95 -3.98 -2.05
N GLU A 42 -5.69 -4.29 -1.79
CA GLU A 42 -4.54 -3.57 -2.32
C GLU A 42 -3.96 -4.43 -3.44
N TYR A 43 -3.80 -3.86 -4.63
CA TYR A 43 -3.28 -4.56 -5.80
C TYR A 43 -2.08 -3.83 -6.39
N ASP A 44 -1.15 -4.62 -6.93
CA ASP A 44 -0.11 -4.18 -7.84
C ASP A 44 -0.15 -5.08 -9.08
N ALA A 45 -0.30 -4.49 -10.25
CA ALA A 45 -0.51 -5.23 -11.48
C ALA A 45 0.40 -4.72 -12.60
N TRP A 46 1.11 -5.67 -13.21
CA TRP A 46 2.00 -5.47 -14.34
C TRP A 46 1.43 -6.19 -15.55
N GLY A 47 1.21 -5.45 -16.64
CA GLY A 47 0.76 -5.98 -17.91
C GLY A 47 1.87 -5.84 -18.95
N GLY A 48 1.64 -6.38 -20.14
CA GLY A 48 2.55 -6.18 -21.28
C GLY A 48 2.77 -4.70 -21.63
N ARG A 49 3.72 -4.41 -22.52
CA ARG A 49 4.08 -3.04 -22.95
C ARG A 49 4.33 -2.08 -21.77
N ASP A 50 4.97 -2.56 -20.71
CA ASP A 50 5.32 -1.79 -19.51
C ASP A 50 4.11 -1.10 -18.84
N SER A 51 2.92 -1.70 -18.99
CA SER A 51 1.71 -1.18 -18.35
C SER A 51 1.74 -1.55 -16.87
N HIS A 52 1.64 -0.57 -15.98
CA HIS A 52 1.59 -0.79 -14.54
C HIS A 52 0.44 -0.01 -13.93
N THR A 53 -0.31 -0.68 -13.05
CA THR A 53 -1.33 -0.02 -12.22
C THR A 53 -1.38 -0.68 -10.84
N SER A 54 -1.46 0.15 -9.82
CA SER A 54 -1.62 -0.28 -8.43
C SER A 54 -2.58 0.64 -7.69
N GLY A 55 -3.17 0.14 -6.61
CA GLY A 55 -4.08 0.94 -5.80
C GLY A 55 -4.89 0.13 -4.81
N ILE A 56 -5.88 0.81 -4.23
CA ILE A 56 -6.83 0.23 -3.29
C ILE A 56 -8.22 0.24 -3.91
N VAL A 57 -8.94 -0.87 -3.78
CA VAL A 57 -10.34 -1.02 -4.22
C VAL A 57 -11.18 -1.60 -3.10
N LEU A 58 -12.47 -1.28 -3.12
CA LEU A 58 -13.47 -1.84 -2.21
C LEU A 58 -14.48 -2.62 -3.06
N MET A 59 -14.64 -3.90 -2.76
CA MET A 59 -15.46 -4.84 -3.54
C MET A 59 -16.31 -5.71 -2.62
N ASP A 60 -17.36 -6.35 -3.15
CA ASP A 60 -18.02 -7.43 -2.41
C ASP A 60 -17.11 -8.67 -2.33
N SER A 61 -17.19 -9.40 -1.22
CA SER A 61 -16.34 -10.58 -0.96
C SER A 61 -16.56 -11.73 -1.96
N ILE A 62 -17.65 -11.70 -2.72
CA ILE A 62 -17.98 -12.70 -3.74
C ILE A 62 -17.55 -12.29 -5.15
N GLU A 63 -17.18 -11.02 -5.34
CA GLU A 63 -16.76 -10.50 -6.63
C GLU A 63 -15.32 -10.90 -6.93
N LYS A 64 -15.04 -11.25 -8.20
CA LYS A 64 -13.68 -11.52 -8.64
C LYS A 64 -12.99 -10.22 -9.03
N PHE A 65 -11.80 -9.99 -8.47
CA PHE A 65 -10.95 -8.86 -8.84
C PHE A 65 -10.58 -8.90 -10.32
N LYS A 66 -10.63 -7.73 -10.98
CA LYS A 66 -10.21 -7.54 -12.37
C LYS A 66 -9.58 -6.16 -12.52
N VAL A 67 -8.34 -6.10 -13.01
CA VAL A 67 -7.55 -4.85 -13.10
C VAL A 67 -8.31 -3.72 -13.82
N ASN A 68 -8.93 -4.02 -14.97
CA ASN A 68 -9.55 -3.01 -15.83
C ASN A 68 -10.98 -2.60 -15.44
N SER A 69 -11.65 -3.32 -14.51
CA SER A 69 -13.02 -2.99 -14.10
C SER A 69 -13.13 -2.49 -12.66
N SER A 70 -12.04 -2.56 -11.89
CA SER A 70 -12.07 -2.21 -10.47
C SER A 70 -11.88 -0.71 -10.30
N ARG A 71 -12.84 -0.04 -9.66
CA ARG A 71 -12.77 1.41 -9.42
C ARG A 71 -11.78 1.70 -8.30
N LYS A 72 -10.58 2.16 -8.67
CA LYS A 72 -9.55 2.62 -7.72
C LYS A 72 -10.09 3.73 -6.82
N LEU A 73 -9.89 3.55 -5.51
CA LEU A 73 -10.15 4.57 -4.51
C LEU A 73 -8.90 5.46 -4.37
N PRO A 74 -9.07 6.79 -4.19
CA PRO A 74 -7.97 7.69 -3.89
C PRO A 74 -7.59 7.52 -2.42
N ILE A 75 -6.97 6.40 -2.08
CA ILE A 75 -6.54 6.06 -0.73
C ILE A 75 -5.09 5.62 -0.80
N SER A 76 -4.28 6.27 0.01
CA SER A 76 -2.89 5.90 0.25
C SER A 76 -2.69 5.32 1.66
N TYR A 77 -3.52 5.72 2.62
CA TYR A 77 -3.42 5.34 4.03
C TYR A 77 -4.77 5.42 4.74
N PHE A 78 -5.04 4.50 5.66
CA PHE A 78 -6.20 4.57 6.55
C PHE A 78 -5.84 5.29 7.84
N SER A 79 -6.46 6.44 8.09
CA SER A 79 -6.28 7.23 9.33
C SER A 79 -7.01 6.63 10.55
N ALA A 80 -7.89 5.65 10.31
CA ALA A 80 -8.53 4.85 11.33
C ALA A 80 -8.89 3.48 10.75
N LEU A 81 -9.01 2.46 11.61
CA LEU A 81 -9.44 1.12 11.19
C LEU A 81 -10.77 1.17 10.41
N PRO A 82 -10.81 0.68 9.16
CA PRO A 82 -12.03 0.57 8.37
C PRO A 82 -13.13 -0.22 9.08
N ASN A 83 -14.39 0.23 8.97
CA ASN A 83 -15.56 -0.50 9.46
C ASN A 83 -16.70 -0.47 8.44
N LYS A 84 -17.75 -1.27 8.69
CA LYS A 84 -18.88 -1.46 7.76
C LYS A 84 -19.66 -0.19 7.41
N ASN A 85 -19.54 0.87 8.22
CA ASN A 85 -20.26 2.12 7.99
C ASN A 85 -19.36 3.19 7.39
N ARG A 86 -18.06 3.18 7.73
CA ARG A 86 -17.16 4.29 7.42
C ARG A 86 -15.72 3.87 7.20
N ILE A 87 -15.09 4.49 6.21
CA ILE A 87 -13.64 4.49 5.96
C ILE A 87 -13.14 5.93 6.08
N LYS A 88 -12.14 6.15 6.94
CA LYS A 88 -11.41 7.43 7.02
C LYS A 88 -10.01 7.25 6.48
N SER A 89 -9.68 7.94 5.42
CA SER A 89 -8.42 7.74 4.69
C SER A 89 -7.75 9.05 4.33
N ILE A 90 -6.49 8.92 3.95
CA ILE A 90 -5.63 9.97 3.47
C ILE A 90 -5.12 9.61 2.08
N GLU A 91 -5.10 10.60 1.21
CA GLU A 91 -4.42 10.55 -0.08
C GLU A 91 -3.31 11.60 -0.11
N LEU A 92 -2.09 11.17 -0.40
CA LEU A 92 -0.95 12.08 -0.54
C LEU A 92 -0.77 12.46 -2.01
N LYS A 93 -1.07 13.71 -2.36
CA LYS A 93 -0.81 14.27 -3.69
C LYS A 93 0.63 14.75 -3.79
N LYS A 94 1.26 14.63 -4.95
CA LYS A 94 2.60 15.20 -5.17
C LYS A 94 2.52 16.72 -4.98
N ALA A 95 3.36 17.28 -4.12
CA ALA A 95 3.47 18.74 -3.97
C ALA A 95 3.93 19.38 -5.29
N VAL A 96 3.35 20.53 -5.64
CA VAL A 96 3.82 21.35 -6.77
C VAL A 96 5.16 21.98 -6.40
N ASN A 97 5.25 22.51 -5.19
CA ASN A 97 6.46 23.09 -4.61
C ASN A 97 6.70 22.52 -3.20
N ASN A 98 7.86 21.90 -2.97
CA ASN A 98 8.20 21.29 -1.68
C ASN A 98 8.43 22.32 -0.56
N ASP A 99 8.64 23.59 -0.90
CA ASP A 99 8.86 24.68 0.05
C ASP A 99 7.53 25.27 0.57
N GLU A 100 6.39 25.01 -0.10
CA GLU A 100 5.06 25.55 0.24
C GLU A 100 4.15 24.56 0.99
N ILE A 101 4.64 23.35 1.24
CA ILE A 101 3.87 22.31 1.93
C ILE A 101 3.46 22.80 3.33
N THR A 102 2.20 22.58 3.68
CA THR A 102 1.65 22.81 5.02
C THR A 102 1.29 21.50 5.71
N LEU A 103 1.15 21.53 7.04
CA LEU A 103 0.59 20.41 7.80
C LEU A 103 -0.94 20.33 7.71
N ASP A 104 -1.60 21.33 7.11
CA ASP A 104 -3.05 21.31 6.97
C ASP A 104 -3.48 20.48 5.76
N LYS A 105 -4.73 19.99 5.81
CA LYS A 105 -5.31 19.31 4.66
C LYS A 105 -5.62 20.34 3.58
N ILE A 106 -5.32 19.99 2.33
CA ILE A 106 -5.60 20.87 1.18
C ILE A 106 -7.04 20.72 0.67
N ASP A 107 -7.65 19.54 0.89
CA ASP A 107 -9.01 19.23 0.45
C ASP A 107 -9.56 18.03 1.24
N SER A 108 -10.87 17.82 1.18
CA SER A 108 -11.55 16.65 1.73
C SER A 108 -12.71 16.24 0.83
N LYS A 109 -12.75 14.96 0.45
CA LYS A 109 -13.83 14.41 -0.37
C LYS A 109 -14.59 13.33 0.37
N LYS A 110 -15.92 13.39 0.27
CA LYS A 110 -16.79 12.29 0.67
C LYS A 110 -17.21 11.50 -0.57
N LEU A 111 -17.11 10.19 -0.47
CA LEU A 111 -17.58 9.23 -1.46
C LEU A 111 -18.47 8.23 -0.74
N ASN A 112 -19.52 7.76 -1.40
CA ASN A 112 -20.21 6.57 -0.94
C ASN A 112 -19.88 5.44 -1.92
N ASN A 113 -19.44 4.30 -1.38
CA ASN A 113 -19.27 3.08 -2.17
C ASN A 113 -20.03 1.97 -1.46
N SER A 114 -21.12 1.53 -2.10
CA SER A 114 -21.92 0.40 -1.64
C SER A 114 -22.41 0.53 -0.19
N GLY A 115 -22.85 1.73 0.21
CA GLY A 115 -23.35 2.00 1.56
C GLY A 115 -22.27 2.29 2.60
N ILE A 116 -20.98 2.22 2.25
CA ILE A 116 -19.88 2.64 3.11
C ILE A 116 -19.51 4.09 2.79
N ASP A 117 -19.53 4.94 3.82
CA ASP A 117 -19.10 6.34 3.71
C ASP A 117 -17.58 6.43 3.76
N ILE A 118 -16.96 6.87 2.67
CA ILE A 118 -15.51 7.04 2.56
C ILE A 118 -15.21 8.54 2.63
N VAL A 119 -14.40 8.92 3.61
CA VAL A 119 -13.88 10.28 3.76
C VAL A 119 -12.40 10.26 3.46
N VAL A 120 -12.00 10.99 2.42
CA VAL A 120 -10.61 11.10 1.96
C VAL A 120 -10.13 12.52 2.23
N ASP A 121 -9.19 12.67 3.15
CA ASP A 121 -8.47 13.94 3.34
C ASP A 121 -7.22 13.95 2.47
N TYR A 122 -7.02 15.05 1.74
CA TYR A 122 -5.88 15.23 0.85
C TYR A 122 -4.81 16.06 1.53
N TYR A 123 -3.56 15.64 1.37
CA TYR A 123 -2.37 16.36 1.83
C TYR A 123 -1.31 16.39 0.72
N GLU A 124 -0.41 17.36 0.78
CA GLU A 124 0.74 17.41 -0.11
C GLU A 124 1.89 16.57 0.43
N LYS A 125 2.40 15.68 -0.41
CA LYS A 125 3.55 14.82 -0.12
C LYS A 125 4.83 15.60 -0.34
N TYR A 126 5.69 15.64 0.67
CA TYR A 126 7.06 16.08 0.50
C TYR A 126 7.87 15.07 -0.31
N SER A 127 8.58 15.55 -1.32
CA SER A 127 9.38 14.73 -2.25
C SER A 127 10.85 15.17 -2.33
N GLY A 128 11.46 15.43 -1.17
CA GLY A 128 12.88 15.79 -1.06
C GLY A 128 13.60 15.07 0.08
N TYR A 129 14.82 15.49 0.38
CA TYR A 129 15.59 14.93 1.48
C TYR A 129 15.20 15.63 2.79
N SER A 130 14.95 14.84 3.84
CA SER A 130 14.69 15.34 5.19
C SER A 130 15.09 14.32 6.24
N ASN A 131 15.28 14.77 7.48
CA ASN A 131 15.48 13.88 8.62
C ASN A 131 14.15 13.32 9.19
N ALA A 132 13.01 13.62 8.57
CA ALA A 132 11.70 13.07 8.91
C ALA A 132 11.64 11.54 8.80
N ALA A 133 12.66 10.94 8.17
CA ALA A 133 12.76 9.51 7.94
C ALA A 133 11.58 8.90 7.19
N CYS A 134 11.14 9.63 6.17
CA CYS A 134 10.24 9.19 5.10
C CYS A 134 10.82 8.05 4.24
N LEU A 135 11.70 7.24 4.80
CA LEU A 135 12.47 6.20 4.16
C LEU A 135 12.10 4.85 4.78
N LEU A 136 12.68 3.80 4.21
CA LEU A 136 12.58 2.47 4.74
C LEU A 136 13.25 2.36 6.11
N ASN A 137 12.60 1.68 7.04
CA ASN A 137 13.17 1.22 8.29
C ASN A 137 13.03 -0.30 8.35
N LYS A 138 14.02 -0.99 8.91
CA LYS A 138 14.09 -2.44 8.98
C LYS A 138 14.50 -2.86 10.38
N TYR A 139 13.68 -3.73 10.96
CA TYR A 139 13.89 -4.31 12.27
C TYR A 139 13.69 -5.83 12.20
N GLU A 140 14.44 -6.56 13.02
CA GLU A 140 14.05 -7.91 13.42
C GLU A 140 13.21 -7.85 14.70
N PHE A 141 12.34 -8.82 14.92
CA PHE A 141 11.53 -8.90 16.13
C PHE A 141 11.41 -10.32 16.68
N GLU A 142 11.16 -10.44 17.99
CA GLU A 142 11.09 -11.73 18.69
C GLU A 142 9.68 -12.28 18.78
N SER A 143 8.69 -11.42 19.01
CA SER A 143 7.29 -11.82 19.15
C SER A 143 6.34 -10.67 18.83
N PHE A 144 5.06 -10.98 18.69
CA PHE A 144 4.00 -10.01 18.45
C PHE A 144 2.78 -10.33 19.32
N LYS A 145 1.91 -9.34 19.48
CA LYS A 145 0.57 -9.52 20.03
C LYS A 145 -0.43 -8.74 19.20
N GLU A 146 -1.42 -9.43 18.67
CA GLU A 146 -2.52 -8.81 17.98
C GLU A 146 -3.67 -8.49 18.94
N THR A 147 -4.28 -7.33 18.76
CA THR A 147 -5.53 -6.92 19.42
C THR A 147 -6.57 -6.57 18.36
N ASN A 148 -7.78 -6.19 18.77
CA ASN A 148 -8.84 -5.86 17.81
C ASN A 148 -8.46 -4.70 16.87
N ASP A 149 -7.70 -3.72 17.34
CA ASP A 149 -7.38 -2.49 16.60
C ASP A 149 -5.89 -2.27 16.34
N SER A 150 -5.00 -3.06 16.98
CA SER A 150 -3.56 -2.80 16.97
C SER A 150 -2.72 -4.08 16.87
N LEU A 151 -1.52 -3.95 16.31
CA LEU A 151 -0.46 -4.95 16.34
C LEU A 151 0.70 -4.42 17.18
N PHE A 152 1.05 -5.16 18.24
CA PHE A 152 2.21 -4.91 19.07
C PHE A 152 3.36 -5.81 18.62
N ILE A 153 4.56 -5.25 18.52
CA ILE A 153 5.78 -5.96 18.12
C ILE A 153 6.82 -5.77 19.22
N TYR A 154 7.47 -6.85 19.64
CA TYR A 154 8.37 -6.89 20.79
C TYR A 154 9.76 -7.42 20.44
N GLY A 155 10.76 -7.02 21.22
CA GLY A 155 12.14 -7.48 21.10
C GLY A 155 12.77 -7.00 19.78
N LEU A 156 12.75 -5.68 19.56
CA LEU A 156 13.17 -5.09 18.30
C LEU A 156 14.69 -4.99 18.21
N ASP A 157 15.23 -5.48 17.10
CA ASP A 157 16.63 -5.32 16.76
C ASP A 157 16.77 -4.54 15.44
N GLU A 158 17.40 -3.37 15.52
CA GLU A 158 17.52 -2.44 14.40
C GLU A 158 18.51 -2.94 13.36
N LYS A 159 18.09 -3.02 12.10
CA LYS A 159 18.95 -3.38 10.98
C LYS A 159 19.20 -2.23 10.01
N PHE A 160 18.22 -1.35 9.85
CA PHE A 160 18.32 -0.18 8.97
C PHE A 160 17.29 0.89 9.37
N GLY A 161 17.67 2.17 9.36
CA GLY A 161 16.79 3.27 9.74
C GLY A 161 16.56 3.34 11.26
N LYS A 162 16.70 4.54 11.83
CA LYS A 162 16.69 4.77 13.29
C LYS A 162 15.51 5.63 13.71
N ASN A 163 14.29 5.13 13.53
CA ASN A 163 13.07 5.95 13.67
C ASN A 163 12.04 5.42 14.65
N LEU A 164 12.33 4.31 15.32
CA LEU A 164 11.64 3.89 16.53
C LEU A 164 12.44 4.35 17.75
N LYS A 165 11.79 5.09 18.65
CA LYS A 165 12.42 5.60 19.89
C LYS A 165 12.56 4.49 20.94
N ASP A 166 11.56 3.63 21.06
CA ASP A 166 11.58 2.47 21.96
C ASP A 166 12.03 1.22 21.19
N LYS A 167 13.07 0.55 21.71
CA LYS A 167 13.60 -0.70 21.15
C LYS A 167 12.98 -1.95 21.76
N ASN A 168 12.23 -1.82 22.85
CA ASN A 168 11.63 -2.95 23.52
C ASN A 168 10.30 -3.34 22.88
N SER A 169 9.47 -2.35 22.56
CA SER A 169 8.18 -2.58 21.93
C SER A 169 7.69 -1.39 21.09
N VAL A 170 6.86 -1.70 20.10
CA VAL A 170 6.13 -0.70 19.31
C VAL A 170 4.73 -1.21 19.02
N SER A 171 3.76 -0.31 18.92
CA SER A 171 2.39 -0.62 18.54
C SER A 171 2.01 0.13 17.27
N PHE A 172 1.31 -0.54 16.36
CA PHE A 172 0.74 0.07 15.16
C PHE A 172 -0.75 -0.20 15.09
N GLN A 173 -1.51 0.82 14.69
CA GLN A 173 -2.91 0.64 14.37
C GLN A 173 -3.06 -0.26 13.14
N LYS A 174 -3.99 -1.21 13.21
CA LYS A 174 -4.41 -2.00 12.06
C LYS A 174 -5.06 -1.15 10.97
N GLY A 175 -5.00 -1.66 9.75
CA GLY A 175 -5.50 -1.04 8.52
C GLY A 175 -4.38 -0.87 7.50
N ASN A 176 -3.15 -0.57 7.95
CA ASN A 176 -1.99 -0.28 7.10
C ASN A 176 -0.85 -1.29 7.27
N ILE A 177 -1.21 -2.52 7.64
CA ILE A 177 -0.29 -3.64 7.90
C ILE A 177 -0.46 -4.67 6.78
N LYS A 178 0.64 -5.13 6.18
CA LYS A 178 0.66 -6.15 5.13
C LYS A 178 1.63 -7.27 5.49
N LEU A 179 1.19 -8.52 5.38
CA LEU A 179 2.03 -9.70 5.57
C LEU A 179 2.60 -10.14 4.21
N ILE A 180 3.90 -10.36 4.15
CA ILE A 180 4.58 -10.93 2.99
C ILE A 180 5.02 -12.34 3.36
N THR A 181 4.51 -13.32 2.62
CA THR A 181 4.62 -14.75 2.94
C THR A 181 5.16 -15.56 1.77
N ASP A 182 5.60 -16.80 2.04
CA ASP A 182 5.72 -17.84 1.01
C ASP A 182 4.36 -18.48 0.68
N GLU A 183 4.41 -19.48 -0.20
CA GLU A 183 3.29 -20.31 -0.60
C GLU A 183 2.68 -21.10 0.57
N ASN A 184 3.49 -21.43 1.59
CA ASN A 184 3.08 -22.12 2.80
C ASN A 184 2.50 -21.18 3.87
N GLY A 185 2.49 -19.87 3.62
CA GLY A 185 1.99 -18.87 4.57
C GLY A 185 3.00 -18.47 5.65
N LYS A 186 4.25 -18.94 5.59
CA LYS A 186 5.33 -18.49 6.49
C LYS A 186 5.65 -17.04 6.17
N ILE A 187 5.65 -16.19 7.19
CA ILE A 187 5.88 -14.76 7.02
C ILE A 187 7.39 -14.51 6.94
N PHE A 188 7.81 -13.88 5.85
CA PHE A 188 9.16 -13.35 5.71
C PHE A 188 9.27 -11.93 6.26
N ARG A 189 8.20 -11.17 6.17
CA ARG A 189 8.20 -9.75 6.50
C ARG A 189 6.79 -9.23 6.77
N VAL A 190 6.65 -8.47 7.86
CA VAL A 190 5.50 -7.60 8.10
C VAL A 190 5.86 -6.19 7.61
N VAL A 191 5.07 -5.65 6.68
CA VAL A 191 5.22 -4.31 6.13
C VAL A 191 4.19 -3.40 6.76
N ILE A 192 4.63 -2.33 7.42
CA ILE A 192 3.74 -1.35 8.04
C ILE A 192 4.02 0.03 7.46
N LYS A 193 2.99 0.67 6.92
CA LYS A 193 3.06 2.08 6.51
C LYS A 193 2.57 2.94 7.67
N GLU A 194 3.33 3.97 8.02
CA GLU A 194 2.96 5.00 8.99
C GLU A 194 2.98 6.37 8.31
N LEU A 195 1.99 7.21 8.59
CA LEU A 195 2.01 8.60 8.16
C LEU A 195 2.90 9.42 9.10
N PHE A 196 3.98 9.99 8.57
CA PHE A 196 4.67 11.08 9.24
C PHE A 196 4.06 12.40 8.77
N LYS A 197 3.66 13.22 9.73
CA LYS A 197 3.02 14.51 9.51
C LYS A 197 3.44 15.44 10.64
N ASP A 198 4.61 16.04 10.49
CA ASP A 198 5.21 16.91 11.50
C ASP A 198 6.29 17.79 10.85
N ASN A 199 6.89 18.67 11.62
CA ASN A 199 8.04 19.45 11.20
C ASN A 199 9.32 18.61 11.24
N ALA A 200 10.20 18.85 10.27
CA ALA A 200 11.48 18.20 10.14
C ALA A 200 12.52 19.15 9.52
N THR A 201 13.78 18.74 9.53
CA THR A 201 14.83 19.43 8.79
C THR A 201 14.84 18.95 7.34
N LYS A 202 14.64 19.88 6.40
CA LYS A 202 14.81 19.66 4.96
C LYS A 202 16.25 19.96 4.55
N PHE A 203 16.76 19.20 3.59
CA PHE A 203 18.09 19.38 3.02
C PHE A 203 18.00 19.58 1.52
N LYS A 204 18.65 20.64 1.01
CA LYS A 204 18.89 20.81 -0.43
C LYS A 204 20.34 20.46 -0.73
N TYR A 205 20.52 19.73 -1.82
CA TYR A 205 21.83 19.28 -2.28
C TYR A 205 22.16 19.95 -3.60
N LYS A 206 23.45 20.21 -3.80
CA LYS A 206 23.95 20.62 -5.11
C LYS A 206 23.72 19.48 -6.10
N LYS A 207 23.19 19.82 -7.27
CA LYS A 207 22.80 18.83 -8.29
C LYS A 207 23.97 17.92 -8.64
N GLY A 208 23.78 16.61 -8.49
CA GLY A 208 24.78 15.59 -8.82
C GLY A 208 25.87 15.39 -7.77
N THR A 209 25.76 15.98 -6.58
CA THR A 209 26.73 15.78 -5.50
C THR A 209 26.03 15.48 -4.17
N ALA A 210 26.82 15.07 -3.17
CA ALA A 210 26.37 14.90 -1.78
C ALA A 210 26.55 16.18 -0.93
N GLU A 211 26.90 17.31 -1.56
CA GLU A 211 27.13 18.58 -0.89
C GLU A 211 25.80 19.24 -0.53
N ILE A 212 25.59 19.51 0.76
CA ILE A 212 24.39 20.21 1.25
C ILE A 212 24.58 21.70 1.01
N THR A 213 23.66 22.31 0.25
CA THR A 213 23.64 23.75 -0.02
C THR A 213 22.73 24.51 0.92
N GLU A 214 21.69 23.87 1.44
CA GLU A 214 20.72 24.50 2.34
C GLU A 214 20.21 23.49 3.36
N LYS A 215 20.06 23.95 4.61
CA LYS A 215 19.45 23.20 5.71
C LYS A 215 18.33 24.07 6.29
N ILE A 216 17.09 23.64 6.09
CA ILE A 216 15.90 24.36 6.56
C ILE A 216 15.32 23.58 7.74
N THR A 217 15.44 24.12 8.94
CA THR A 217 14.92 23.50 10.17
C THR A 217 13.43 23.75 10.32
N ASP A 218 12.76 22.92 11.13
CA ASP A 218 11.37 23.10 11.54
C ASP A 218 10.39 23.33 10.38
N SER A 219 10.58 22.60 9.28
CA SER A 219 9.77 22.73 8.07
C SER A 219 8.74 21.61 7.96
N PRO A 220 7.50 21.89 7.53
CA PRO A 220 6.48 20.87 7.35
C PRO A 220 6.92 19.75 6.40
N VAL A 221 6.76 18.51 6.84
CA VAL A 221 6.99 17.31 6.03
C VAL A 221 5.84 16.34 6.25
N ILE A 222 5.16 15.97 5.16
CA ILE A 222 4.16 14.91 5.14
C ILE A 222 4.62 13.81 4.19
N CYS A 223 4.70 12.59 4.69
CA CYS A 223 5.18 11.44 3.93
C CYS A 223 4.80 10.12 4.61
N PHE A 224 5.10 9.00 3.95
CA PHE A 224 5.01 7.69 4.58
C PHE A 224 6.37 7.21 5.05
N ARG A 225 6.41 6.74 6.29
CA ARG A 225 7.46 5.87 6.79
C ARG A 225 7.05 4.44 6.53
N VAL A 226 7.97 3.61 6.08
CA VAL A 226 7.72 2.20 5.84
C VAL A 226 8.61 1.40 6.77
N TYR A 227 7.99 0.51 7.55
CA TYR A 227 8.69 -0.40 8.45
C TYR A 227 8.62 -1.82 7.90
N TYR A 228 9.77 -2.47 7.81
CA TYR A 228 9.91 -3.90 7.55
C TYR A 228 10.31 -4.59 8.85
N PHE A 229 9.41 -5.41 9.38
CA PHE A 229 9.67 -6.25 10.53
C PHE A 229 9.90 -7.69 10.06
N LEU A 230 11.09 -8.21 10.32
CA LEU A 230 11.49 -9.58 10.02
C LEU A 230 11.39 -10.43 11.29
N PRO A 231 10.65 -11.54 11.28
CA PRO A 231 10.56 -12.36 12.47
C PRO A 231 11.85 -13.15 12.68
N LYS A 232 12.35 -13.21 13.92
CA LYS A 232 13.51 -14.06 14.28
C LYS A 232 13.15 -15.54 14.40
N LYS A 233 11.87 -15.86 14.57
CA LYS A 233 11.32 -17.20 14.67
C LYS A 233 10.32 -17.42 13.53
N GLU A 234 10.03 -18.68 13.22
CA GLU A 234 8.98 -18.98 12.25
C GLU A 234 7.63 -18.54 12.79
N ILE A 235 6.92 -17.76 11.98
CA ILE A 235 5.54 -17.32 12.22
C ILE A 235 4.75 -17.43 10.92
N TYR A 236 3.45 -17.66 11.02
CA TYR A 236 2.57 -17.95 9.90
C TYR A 236 1.41 -16.96 9.84
N GLU A 237 0.91 -16.69 8.63
CA GLU A 237 -0.23 -15.78 8.41
C GLU A 237 -1.53 -16.24 9.09
N SER A 238 -1.65 -17.52 9.41
CA SER A 238 -2.77 -18.10 10.16
C SER A 238 -2.82 -17.66 11.62
N GLU A 239 -1.70 -17.15 12.17
CA GLU A 239 -1.63 -16.61 13.53
C GLU A 239 -2.21 -15.19 13.62
N PHE A 240 -2.51 -14.56 12.48
CA PHE A 240 -3.08 -13.23 12.40
C PHE A 240 -4.56 -13.29 12.02
N SER A 241 -5.36 -12.33 12.46
CA SER A 241 -6.74 -12.22 11.93
C SER A 241 -6.76 -11.72 10.48
N ASP A 242 -7.89 -11.90 9.81
CA ASP A 242 -8.12 -11.35 8.47
C ASP A 242 -8.57 -9.87 8.51
N TYR A 243 -8.69 -9.26 9.69
CA TYR A 243 -9.28 -7.94 9.88
C TYR A 243 -8.21 -6.87 10.09
N GLY A 244 -8.19 -5.88 9.20
CA GLY A 244 -7.25 -4.77 9.26
C GLY A 244 -5.80 -5.15 8.96
N ILE A 245 -5.56 -6.35 8.44
CA ILE A 245 -4.24 -6.84 8.02
C ILE A 245 -4.38 -7.40 6.61
N TYR A 246 -3.55 -6.91 5.70
CA TYR A 246 -3.50 -7.35 4.33
C TYR A 246 -2.76 -8.70 4.22
N LYS A 247 -3.44 -9.71 3.69
CA LYS A 247 -2.89 -11.04 3.37
C LYS A 247 -2.98 -11.30 1.88
N ARG A 248 -2.06 -12.08 1.32
CA ARG A 248 -2.05 -12.39 -0.11
C ARG A 248 -3.29 -13.20 -0.47
N VAL A 249 -3.92 -12.86 -1.59
CA VAL A 249 -4.97 -13.68 -2.22
C VAL A 249 -4.28 -14.71 -3.11
N LYS A 250 -4.59 -15.98 -2.88
CA LYS A 250 -4.08 -17.10 -3.69
C LYS A 250 -5.03 -17.37 -4.86
#